data_AF-A0A3R7HQZ8-F1
#
_entry.id   AF-A0A3R7HQZ8-F1
#
_cell.length_a   1.000
_cell.length_b   1.000
_cell.length_c   1.000
_cell.angle_alpha   90.00
_cell.angle_beta   90.00
_cell.angle_gamma   90.00
#
_symmetry.space_group_name_H-M   'P 1'
#
loop_
_entity.id
_entity.type
_entity.pdbx_description
1 polymer ?
#
loop_
_entity_poly.entity_id
_entity_poly.type
_entity_poly.pdbx_seq_one_letter_code
_entity_poly.pdbx_strand_id
1 'polypeptide(L)'
;MGFKFTYLCDLLSELESNRVLKASTASKVSNPDHRAVTRWFAQHGKRIHATDTDRIALLSCMFPEKRTDRVYWLQCTNLARVIGRCLLLGSDRRQELERWRVSGGTDLGQCVENVMRQAEFDIISGQEVTVEDIDLALNKIASRCRFSGSRVRRQHSAVDVEETLRPLYRRMSSRDAKWLTRMILKSYHPVVLPAKLTLKSFHFLLPHLLLFQDSFDSALKMLASEPLSHYPPNPIPELAKDLCMQALQHLKPGIGTKIGRPEYYKARSIKHCCQMIGRRRMSVERKYDGEYCQIHIDLTKRPNPIQIFSKSGKDSTDDRAGIHSVIKDSLNIGKPDCKFSRQCILEGEILVWSDNHGKIADFHKLRKFIARSGTYLGIDNDSP
;
A
#
# COMPACT_ATOMS: atom_id res chain seq x y z
N MET A 1 1.73 -19.92 16.40
CA MET A 1 1.28 -20.32 15.06
C MET A 1 0.69 -19.09 14.40
N GLY A 2 1.15 -18.69 13.22
CA GLY A 2 0.70 -17.46 12.58
C GLY A 2 -0.79 -17.40 12.21
N PHE A 3 -1.20 -16.30 11.58
CA PHE A 3 -2.56 -16.15 11.07
C PHE A 3 -2.69 -16.87 9.71
N LYS A 4 -3.55 -17.90 9.61
CA LYS A 4 -3.67 -18.71 8.39
C LYS A 4 -4.18 -17.86 7.22
N PHE A 5 -3.52 -17.95 6.07
CA PHE A 5 -3.88 -17.18 4.87
C PHE A 5 -5.24 -17.60 4.29
N THR A 6 -5.63 -18.88 4.46
CA THR A 6 -6.95 -19.38 4.06
C THR A 6 -8.10 -18.55 4.65
N TYR A 7 -7.96 -18.02 5.88
CA TYR A 7 -9.02 -17.20 6.47
C TYR A 7 -9.22 -15.89 5.71
N LEU A 8 -8.13 -15.26 5.25
CA LEU A 8 -8.25 -14.08 4.39
C LEU A 8 -8.82 -14.47 3.01
N CYS A 9 -8.44 -15.62 2.48
CA CYS A 9 -8.97 -16.14 1.22
C CYS A 9 -10.48 -16.40 1.29
N ASP A 10 -10.99 -16.89 2.43
CA ASP A 10 -12.43 -17.05 2.68
C ASP A 10 -13.16 -15.72 2.53
N LEU A 11 -12.65 -14.64 3.15
CA LEU A 11 -13.21 -13.29 3.01
C LEU A 11 -13.18 -12.82 1.55
N LEU A 12 -12.03 -12.94 0.88
CA LEU A 12 -11.88 -12.48 -0.51
C LEU A 12 -12.80 -13.24 -1.47
N SER A 13 -12.97 -14.54 -1.28
CA SER A 13 -13.91 -15.37 -2.05
C SER A 13 -15.37 -15.06 -1.76
N GLU A 14 -15.72 -14.72 -0.53
CA GLU A 14 -17.07 -14.22 -0.21
C GLU A 14 -17.35 -12.88 -0.90
N LEU A 15 -16.39 -11.95 -0.87
CA LEU A 15 -16.50 -10.67 -1.56
C LEU A 15 -16.58 -10.83 -3.08
N GLU A 16 -15.88 -11.81 -3.66
CA GLU A 16 -16.00 -12.17 -5.07
C GLU A 16 -17.40 -12.66 -5.41
N SER A 17 -17.95 -13.56 -4.60
CA SER A 17 -19.32 -14.09 -4.75
C SER A 17 -20.38 -12.98 -4.64
N ASN A 18 -20.18 -12.02 -3.74
CA ASN A 18 -21.07 -10.88 -3.57
C ASN A 18 -21.16 -9.99 -4.83
N ARG A 19 -20.18 -10.02 -5.73
CA ARG A 19 -20.27 -9.28 -7.00
C ARG A 19 -21.43 -9.75 -7.86
N VAL A 20 -21.69 -11.05 -7.88
CA VAL A 20 -22.84 -11.64 -8.59
C VAL A 20 -24.15 -11.18 -7.94
N LEU A 21 -24.23 -11.22 -6.61
CA LEU A 21 -25.40 -10.77 -5.85
C LEU A 21 -25.71 -9.29 -6.05
N LYS A 22 -24.67 -8.44 -6.11
CA LYS A 22 -24.81 -7.01 -6.38
C LYS A 22 -25.26 -6.71 -7.81
N ALA A 23 -24.86 -7.54 -8.77
CA ALA A 23 -25.30 -7.41 -10.15
C ALA A 23 -26.76 -7.85 -10.32
N SER A 24 -27.21 -8.86 -9.56
CA SER A 24 -28.58 -9.40 -9.66
C SER A 24 -29.62 -8.66 -8.82
N THR A 25 -29.22 -7.93 -7.77
CA THR A 25 -30.14 -7.16 -6.92
C THR A 25 -29.99 -5.67 -7.14
N ALA A 26 -31.00 -5.04 -7.75
CA ALA A 26 -31.15 -3.59 -7.82
C ALA A 26 -31.43 -3.01 -6.42
N SER A 27 -30.39 -2.97 -5.57
CA SER A 27 -30.25 -2.46 -4.20
C SER A 27 -31.53 -2.24 -3.38
N LYS A 28 -31.56 -2.69 -2.12
CA LYS A 28 -32.00 -1.84 -0.99
C LYS A 28 -31.67 -2.52 0.35
N VAL A 29 -31.28 -1.70 1.32
CA VAL A 29 -31.04 -1.95 2.75
C VAL A 29 -29.59 -2.24 3.20
N SER A 30 -28.80 -3.17 2.62
CA SER A 30 -27.48 -3.49 3.20
C SER A 30 -26.44 -4.01 2.20
N ASN A 31 -25.26 -3.37 2.17
CA ASN A 31 -24.11 -3.77 1.34
C ASN A 31 -23.58 -5.15 1.82
N PRO A 32 -23.68 -6.22 1.01
CA PRO A 32 -23.29 -7.57 1.45
C PRO A 32 -21.80 -7.65 1.83
N ASP A 33 -20.93 -6.85 1.22
CA ASP A 33 -19.51 -6.79 1.58
C ASP A 33 -19.31 -6.26 3.00
N HIS A 34 -20.14 -5.31 3.45
CA HIS A 34 -20.05 -4.81 4.82
C HIS A 34 -20.38 -5.91 5.83
N ARG A 35 -21.38 -6.75 5.52
CA ARG A 35 -21.76 -7.89 6.35
C ARG A 35 -20.65 -8.94 6.39
N ALA A 36 -20.10 -9.29 5.22
CA ALA A 36 -18.98 -10.22 5.09
C ALA A 36 -17.78 -9.78 5.95
N VAL A 37 -17.34 -8.54 5.80
CA VAL A 37 -16.23 -7.96 6.57
C VAL A 37 -16.54 -7.97 8.08
N THR A 38 -17.72 -7.49 8.47
CA THR A 38 -18.11 -7.43 9.89
C THR A 38 -18.11 -8.81 10.54
N ARG A 39 -18.72 -9.79 9.86
CA ARG A 39 -18.76 -11.18 10.32
C ARG A 39 -17.36 -11.78 10.42
N TRP A 40 -16.53 -11.56 9.42
CA TRP A 40 -15.17 -12.07 9.39
C TRP A 40 -14.32 -11.55 10.57
N PHE A 41 -14.40 -10.25 10.86
CA PHE A 41 -13.71 -9.68 12.03
C PHE A 41 -14.30 -10.18 13.36
N ALA A 42 -15.62 -10.41 13.45
CA ALA A 42 -16.22 -11.02 14.63
C ALA A 42 -15.71 -12.45 14.86
N GLN A 43 -15.56 -13.24 13.79
CA GLN A 43 -15.07 -14.61 13.85
C GLN A 43 -13.57 -14.70 14.16
N HIS A 44 -12.75 -13.87 13.52
CA HIS A 44 -11.28 -13.96 13.60
C HIS A 44 -10.64 -12.96 14.57
N GLY A 45 -11.40 -12.04 15.17
CA GLY A 45 -10.88 -10.95 16.00
C GLY A 45 -9.93 -11.39 17.12
N LYS A 46 -10.28 -12.47 17.85
CA LYS A 46 -9.39 -13.03 18.89
C LYS A 46 -8.04 -13.48 18.32
N ARG A 47 -8.04 -14.08 17.12
CA ARG A 47 -6.82 -14.54 16.45
C ARG A 47 -6.01 -13.36 15.90
N ILE A 48 -6.66 -12.34 15.33
CA ILE A 48 -5.99 -11.13 14.82
C ILE A 48 -5.19 -10.42 15.92
N HIS A 49 -5.71 -10.42 17.15
CA HIS A 49 -5.09 -9.78 18.31
C HIS A 49 -4.31 -10.75 19.20
N ALA A 50 -4.10 -12.00 18.78
CA ALA A 50 -3.27 -12.95 19.50
C ALA A 50 -1.79 -12.53 19.44
N THR A 51 -1.02 -12.90 20.47
CA THR A 51 0.40 -12.53 20.61
C THR A 51 1.29 -13.15 19.53
N ASP A 52 0.87 -14.24 18.91
CA ASP A 52 1.60 -14.97 17.88
C ASP A 52 1.20 -14.57 16.44
N THR A 53 0.35 -13.56 16.27
CA THR A 53 -0.05 -13.03 14.97
C THR A 53 0.71 -11.77 14.61
N ASP A 54 1.40 -11.79 13.47
CA ASP A 54 1.99 -10.57 12.91
C ASP A 54 0.90 -9.73 12.23
N ARG A 55 0.47 -8.70 12.96
CA ARG A 55 -0.54 -7.75 12.51
C ARG A 55 -0.09 -6.95 11.27
N ILE A 56 1.21 -6.69 11.09
CA ILE A 56 1.74 -6.02 9.90
C ILE A 56 1.65 -6.97 8.71
N ALA A 57 2.01 -8.24 8.88
CA ALA A 57 1.89 -9.24 7.83
C ALA A 57 0.43 -9.39 7.36
N LEU A 58 -0.52 -9.46 8.30
CA LEU A 58 -1.95 -9.53 7.99
C LEU A 58 -2.44 -8.29 7.21
N LEU A 59 -2.12 -7.08 7.68
CA LEU A 59 -2.49 -5.84 6.99
C LEU A 59 -1.82 -5.72 5.60
N SER A 60 -0.59 -6.23 5.48
CA SER A 60 0.14 -6.28 4.20
C SER A 60 -0.49 -7.26 3.21
N CYS A 61 -1.07 -8.35 3.71
CA CYS A 61 -1.88 -9.25 2.88
C CYS A 61 -3.22 -8.60 2.52
N MET A 62 -3.93 -7.97 3.45
CA MET A 62 -5.23 -7.34 3.17
C MET A 62 -5.14 -6.17 2.17
N PHE A 63 -4.03 -5.41 2.22
CA PHE A 63 -3.82 -4.19 1.43
C PHE A 63 -2.43 -4.20 0.76
N PRO A 64 -2.17 -5.12 -0.19
CA PRO A 64 -0.85 -5.30 -0.78
C PRO A 64 -0.39 -4.06 -1.57
N GLU A 65 -1.32 -3.25 -2.07
CA GLU A 65 -1.06 -1.99 -2.75
C GLU A 65 -0.47 -0.92 -1.82
N LYS A 66 -0.73 -0.99 -0.50
CA LYS A 66 -0.16 -0.07 0.49
C LYS A 66 1.30 -0.36 0.82
N ARG A 67 1.84 -1.53 0.47
CA ARG A 67 3.26 -1.86 0.63
C ARG A 67 4.10 -1.32 -0.53
N THR A 68 4.08 0.00 -0.74
CA THR A 68 4.83 0.66 -1.83
C THR A 68 6.34 0.59 -1.63
N ASP A 69 6.79 0.27 -0.41
CA ASP A 69 8.16 -0.03 -0.04
C ASP A 69 8.70 -1.35 -0.62
N ARG A 70 7.84 -2.30 -0.97
CA ARG A 70 8.23 -3.62 -1.50
C ARG A 70 7.96 -3.71 -3.00
N VAL A 71 8.97 -3.79 -3.85
CA VAL A 71 8.79 -4.04 -5.29
C VAL A 71 9.30 -5.44 -5.61
N TYR A 72 8.43 -6.27 -6.19
CA TYR A 72 8.77 -7.68 -6.46
C TYR A 72 9.38 -7.91 -7.84
N TRP A 73 9.22 -6.95 -8.77
CA TRP A 73 9.59 -7.11 -10.20
C TRP A 73 8.91 -8.32 -10.87
N LEU A 74 7.74 -8.72 -10.36
CA LEU A 74 6.92 -9.81 -10.87
C LEU A 74 5.65 -9.21 -11.50
N GLN A 75 5.63 -9.22 -12.84
CA GLN A 75 4.44 -8.91 -13.65
C GLN A 75 3.82 -10.22 -14.14
N CYS A 76 2.59 -10.19 -14.67
CA CYS A 76 1.84 -11.38 -15.09
C CYS A 76 2.69 -12.39 -15.87
N THR A 77 3.42 -11.95 -16.91
CA THR A 77 4.31 -12.80 -17.72
C THR A 77 5.38 -13.53 -16.92
N ASN A 78 6.10 -12.82 -16.03
CA ASN A 78 7.17 -13.43 -15.25
C ASN A 78 6.62 -14.28 -14.11
N LEU A 79 5.52 -13.84 -13.50
CA LEU A 79 4.86 -14.56 -12.42
C LEU A 79 4.25 -15.88 -12.92
N ALA A 80 3.56 -15.88 -14.07
CA ALA A 80 3.02 -17.10 -14.68
C ALA A 80 4.11 -18.15 -14.91
N ARG A 81 5.28 -17.73 -15.43
CA ARG A 81 6.44 -18.61 -15.62
C ARG A 81 6.93 -19.21 -14.30
N VAL A 82 7.06 -18.38 -13.26
CA VAL A 82 7.51 -18.84 -11.93
C VAL A 82 6.49 -19.82 -11.35
N ILE A 83 5.20 -19.50 -11.39
CA ILE A 83 4.13 -20.37 -10.88
C ILE A 83 4.13 -21.72 -11.61
N GLY A 84 4.28 -21.71 -12.94
CA GLY A 84 4.35 -22.94 -13.74
C GLY A 84 5.50 -23.85 -13.34
N ARG A 85 6.63 -23.29 -12.87
CA ARG A 85 7.76 -24.07 -12.33
C ARG A 85 7.52 -24.51 -10.88
N CYS A 86 7.00 -23.63 -10.02
CA CYS A 86 6.62 -23.97 -8.64
C CYS A 86 5.70 -25.20 -8.60
N LEU A 87 4.72 -25.25 -9.51
CA LEU A 87 3.72 -26.31 -9.60
C LEU A 87 4.12 -27.48 -10.52
N LEU A 88 5.32 -27.46 -11.12
CA LEU A 88 5.80 -28.49 -12.06
C LEU A 88 4.80 -28.78 -13.19
N LEU A 89 4.17 -27.73 -13.74
CA LEU A 89 3.16 -27.91 -14.78
C LEU A 89 3.78 -28.48 -16.06
N GLY A 90 3.13 -29.49 -16.66
CA GLY A 90 3.41 -29.96 -18.02
C GLY A 90 2.93 -28.97 -19.09
N SER A 91 3.24 -29.25 -20.35
CA SER A 91 2.97 -28.35 -21.48
C SER A 91 1.50 -27.91 -21.58
N ASP A 92 0.55 -28.84 -21.46
CA ASP A 92 -0.88 -28.55 -21.62
C ASP A 92 -1.40 -27.63 -20.50
N ARG A 93 -1.06 -27.94 -19.25
CA ARG A 93 -1.43 -27.12 -18.09
C ARG A 93 -0.73 -25.76 -18.09
N ARG A 94 0.48 -25.66 -18.67
CA ARG A 94 1.13 -24.36 -18.92
C ARG A 94 0.38 -23.55 -19.98
N GLN A 95 -0.09 -24.19 -21.05
CA GLN A 95 -0.89 -23.50 -22.06
C GLN A 95 -2.19 -22.97 -21.47
N GLU A 96 -2.85 -23.74 -20.61
CA GLU A 96 -4.03 -23.27 -19.89
C GLU A 96 -3.73 -22.13 -18.92
N LEU A 97 -2.59 -22.20 -18.21
CA LEU A 97 -2.15 -21.10 -17.36
C LEU A 97 -2.01 -19.80 -18.16
N GLU A 98 -1.58 -19.86 -19.42
CA GLU A 98 -1.38 -18.69 -20.31
C GLU A 98 -2.66 -18.10 -20.91
N ARG A 99 -3.85 -18.66 -20.59
CA ARG A 99 -5.15 -18.13 -21.06
C ARG A 99 -5.43 -16.69 -20.64
N TRP A 100 -4.74 -16.17 -19.63
CA TRP A 100 -4.84 -14.76 -19.21
C TRP A 100 -4.40 -13.76 -20.30
N ARG A 101 -3.65 -14.21 -21.31
CA ARG A 101 -3.22 -13.37 -22.44
C ARG A 101 -4.28 -13.22 -23.52
N VAL A 102 -5.29 -14.09 -23.51
CA VAL A 102 -6.35 -14.08 -24.51
C VAL A 102 -7.24 -12.86 -24.25
N SER A 103 -7.58 -12.11 -25.31
CA SER A 103 -8.50 -10.97 -25.21
C SER A 103 -9.85 -11.43 -24.67
N GLY A 104 -10.38 -10.73 -23.66
CA GLY A 104 -11.60 -11.15 -22.94
C GLY A 104 -11.42 -12.37 -22.03
N GLY A 105 -10.19 -12.89 -21.88
CA GLY A 105 -9.84 -13.96 -20.97
C GLY A 105 -9.91 -13.55 -19.49
N THR A 106 -9.83 -14.54 -18.61
CA THR A 106 -9.79 -14.32 -17.15
C THR A 106 -8.41 -13.82 -16.69
N ASP A 107 -8.31 -13.24 -15.49
CA ASP A 107 -7.01 -12.81 -14.97
C ASP A 107 -6.08 -13.99 -14.62
N LEU A 108 -4.78 -13.70 -14.45
CA LEU A 108 -3.78 -14.72 -14.12
C LEU A 108 -4.14 -15.49 -12.83
N GLY A 109 -4.68 -14.82 -11.81
CA GLY A 109 -5.10 -15.50 -10.57
C GLY A 109 -6.17 -16.54 -10.84
N GLN A 110 -7.17 -16.22 -11.67
CA GLN A 110 -8.19 -17.18 -12.07
C GLN A 110 -7.62 -18.34 -12.88
N CYS A 111 -6.67 -18.09 -13.79
CA CYS A 111 -5.99 -19.13 -14.55
C CYS A 111 -5.20 -20.09 -13.64
N VAL A 112 -4.54 -19.56 -12.59
CA VAL A 112 -3.84 -20.36 -11.58
C VAL A 112 -4.80 -21.30 -10.84
N GLU A 113 -5.94 -20.77 -10.37
CA GLU A 113 -6.95 -21.59 -9.71
C GLU A 113 -7.49 -22.69 -10.64
N ASN A 114 -7.80 -22.36 -11.90
CA ASN A 114 -8.31 -23.35 -12.86
C ASN A 114 -7.33 -24.49 -13.09
N VAL A 115 -6.05 -24.17 -13.28
CA VAL A 115 -5.01 -25.18 -13.51
C VAL A 115 -4.75 -26.00 -12.26
N MET A 116 -4.68 -25.39 -11.08
CA MET A 116 -4.44 -26.12 -9.83
C MET A 116 -5.59 -27.06 -9.48
N ARG A 117 -6.84 -26.65 -9.72
CA ARG A 117 -8.04 -27.45 -9.42
C ARG A 117 -8.06 -28.82 -10.09
N GLN A 118 -7.41 -28.96 -11.25
CA GLN A 118 -7.32 -30.22 -12.00
C GLN A 118 -6.51 -31.32 -11.29
N ALA A 119 -5.65 -30.93 -10.35
CA ALA A 119 -4.81 -31.83 -9.58
C ALA A 119 -4.74 -31.35 -8.13
N GLU A 120 -5.89 -30.93 -7.59
CA GLU A 120 -5.99 -30.43 -6.23
C GLU A 120 -5.91 -31.60 -5.25
N PHE A 121 -5.07 -31.43 -4.22
CA PHE A 121 -4.88 -32.40 -3.16
C PHE A 121 -5.24 -31.76 -1.82
N ASP A 122 -5.58 -32.61 -0.85
CA ASP A 122 -5.84 -32.15 0.51
C ASP A 122 -4.58 -31.51 1.12
N ILE A 123 -4.77 -30.33 1.70
CA ILE A 123 -3.70 -29.65 2.43
C ILE A 123 -3.53 -30.37 3.77
N ILE A 124 -2.30 -30.78 4.08
CA ILE A 124 -1.96 -31.41 5.35
C ILE A 124 -2.30 -30.44 6.50
N SER A 125 -3.18 -30.88 7.39
CA SER A 125 -3.58 -30.09 8.56
C SER A 125 -2.37 -29.73 9.42
N GLY A 126 -2.27 -28.46 9.82
CA GLY A 126 -1.13 -27.93 10.59
C GLY A 126 0.03 -27.43 9.73
N GLN A 127 0.00 -27.66 8.41
CA GLN A 127 0.99 -27.13 7.45
C GLN A 127 0.42 -26.03 6.57
N GLU A 128 -0.73 -25.45 6.92
CA GLU A 128 -1.31 -24.37 6.11
C GLU A 128 -0.40 -23.14 6.08
N VAL A 129 -0.37 -22.45 4.94
CA VAL A 129 0.41 -21.22 4.76
C VAL A 129 -0.17 -20.11 5.63
N THR A 130 0.68 -19.38 6.35
CA THR A 130 0.28 -18.22 7.15
C THR A 130 0.62 -16.90 6.44
N VAL A 131 0.03 -15.80 6.90
CA VAL A 131 0.37 -14.46 6.40
C VAL A 131 1.83 -14.09 6.69
N GLU A 132 2.40 -14.61 7.76
CA GLU A 132 3.81 -14.46 8.14
C GLU A 132 4.74 -15.20 7.17
N ASP A 133 4.40 -16.43 6.76
CA ASP A 133 5.14 -17.16 5.72
C ASP A 133 5.21 -16.34 4.42
N ILE A 134 4.07 -15.75 4.03
CA ILE A 134 3.96 -14.92 2.83
C ILE A 134 4.74 -13.61 3.00
N ASP A 135 4.62 -12.92 4.14
CA ASP A 135 5.33 -11.66 4.39
C ASP A 135 6.85 -11.86 4.35
N LEU A 136 7.34 -12.94 4.96
CA LEU A 136 8.74 -13.33 4.92
C LEU A 136 9.23 -13.59 3.49
N ALA A 137 8.49 -14.40 2.71
CA ALA A 137 8.82 -14.71 1.33
C ALA A 137 8.86 -13.44 0.45
N LEU A 138 7.87 -12.56 0.60
CA LEU A 138 7.78 -11.32 -0.19
C LEU A 138 8.79 -10.26 0.26
N ASN A 139 9.17 -10.20 1.53
CA ASN A 139 10.31 -9.40 1.98
C ASN A 139 11.60 -9.85 1.31
N LYS A 140 11.88 -11.16 1.29
CA LYS A 140 13.06 -11.73 0.62
C LYS A 140 13.08 -11.31 -0.86
N ILE A 141 11.98 -11.55 -1.59
CA ILE A 141 11.88 -11.19 -3.01
C ILE A 141 12.01 -9.68 -3.23
N ALA A 142 11.45 -8.84 -2.36
CA ALA A 142 11.58 -7.40 -2.48
C ALA A 142 13.00 -6.88 -2.18
N SER A 143 13.75 -7.56 -1.30
CA SER A 143 15.11 -7.14 -0.89
C SER A 143 16.11 -7.10 -2.06
N ARG A 144 15.94 -7.97 -3.06
CA ARG A 144 16.75 -8.00 -4.29
C ARG A 144 16.38 -6.94 -5.33
N CYS A 145 15.25 -6.23 -5.16
CA CYS A 145 14.79 -5.27 -6.15
C CYS A 145 15.32 -3.87 -5.86
N ARG A 146 16.07 -3.28 -6.79
CA ARG A 146 16.57 -1.90 -6.69
C ARG A 146 15.46 -0.86 -6.51
N PHE A 147 14.24 -1.15 -6.97
CA PHE A 147 13.09 -0.25 -6.88
C PHE A 147 12.35 -0.32 -5.53
N SER A 148 12.63 -1.32 -4.70
CA SER A 148 12.14 -1.39 -3.30
C SER A 148 12.74 -0.26 -2.47
N GLY A 149 12.10 0.11 -1.36
CA GLY A 149 12.61 1.10 -0.42
C GLY A 149 13.95 0.68 0.20
N SER A 150 14.79 1.66 0.53
CA SER A 150 16.15 1.45 1.05
C SER A 150 16.20 0.50 2.26
N ARG A 151 15.25 0.63 3.20
CA ARG A 151 15.12 -0.26 4.37
C ARG A 151 14.89 -1.72 4.00
N VAL A 152 14.12 -1.99 2.95
CA VAL A 152 13.85 -3.36 2.46
C VAL A 152 15.08 -3.93 1.76
N ARG A 153 15.80 -3.12 0.97
CA ARG A 153 16.99 -3.55 0.23
C ARG A 153 18.17 -3.94 1.11
N ARG A 154 18.35 -3.28 2.27
CA ARG A 154 19.47 -3.54 3.21
C ARG A 154 19.56 -4.99 3.70
N GLN A 155 18.50 -5.78 3.53
CA GLN A 155 18.49 -7.21 3.87
C GLN A 155 19.16 -8.10 2.81
N HIS A 156 19.88 -7.53 1.83
CA HIS A 156 20.63 -8.15 0.72
C HIS A 156 20.88 -9.65 0.87
N SER A 157 19.90 -10.45 0.45
CA SER A 157 20.02 -11.90 0.36
C SER A 157 20.01 -12.31 -1.11
N ALA A 158 20.81 -13.32 -1.46
CA ALA A 158 20.63 -14.02 -2.72
C ALA A 158 19.28 -14.75 -2.63
N VAL A 159 18.30 -14.29 -3.41
CA VAL A 159 16.93 -14.82 -3.36
C VAL A 159 16.57 -15.43 -4.70
N ASP A 160 16.47 -16.75 -4.73
CA ASP A 160 15.78 -17.45 -5.80
C ASP A 160 14.26 -17.29 -5.59
N VAL A 161 13.60 -16.63 -6.55
CA VAL A 161 12.17 -16.33 -6.48
C VAL A 161 11.35 -17.62 -6.56
N GLU A 162 11.79 -18.59 -7.36
CA GLU A 162 11.10 -19.86 -7.52
C GLU A 162 11.18 -20.68 -6.23
N GLU A 163 12.38 -20.88 -5.68
CA GLU A 163 12.54 -21.60 -4.40
C GLU A 163 11.81 -20.91 -3.24
N THR A 164 11.69 -19.58 -3.29
CA THR A 164 10.96 -18.82 -2.26
C THR A 164 9.44 -18.97 -2.37
N LEU A 165 8.88 -19.00 -3.59
CA LEU A 165 7.43 -19.10 -3.80
C LEU A 165 6.91 -20.55 -3.87
N ARG A 166 7.76 -21.50 -4.27
CA ARG A 166 7.42 -22.92 -4.38
C ARG A 166 6.76 -23.50 -3.13
N PRO A 167 7.31 -23.35 -1.90
CA PRO A 167 6.68 -23.91 -0.71
C PRO A 167 5.31 -23.30 -0.41
N LEU A 168 5.07 -22.04 -0.80
CA LEU A 168 3.76 -21.40 -0.62
C LEU A 168 2.72 -22.04 -1.56
N TYR A 169 2.99 -22.03 -2.87
CA TYR A 169 2.05 -22.54 -3.88
C TYR A 169 1.74 -24.04 -3.73
N ARG A 170 2.67 -24.84 -3.18
CA ARG A 170 2.47 -26.28 -2.95
C ARG A 170 1.71 -26.63 -1.68
N ARG A 171 1.51 -25.67 -0.76
CA ARG A 171 0.85 -25.87 0.54
C ARG A 171 -0.50 -25.14 0.63
N MET A 172 -1.10 -24.81 -0.51
CA MET A 172 -2.36 -24.08 -0.57
C MET A 172 -3.30 -24.66 -1.62
N SER A 173 -4.60 -24.41 -1.41
CA SER A 173 -5.65 -24.78 -2.35
C SER A 173 -5.55 -23.97 -3.64
N SER A 174 -6.23 -24.44 -4.69
CA SER A 174 -6.37 -23.73 -5.95
C SER A 174 -6.95 -22.31 -5.74
N ARG A 175 -7.95 -22.20 -4.86
CA ARG A 175 -8.57 -20.93 -4.46
C ARG A 175 -7.59 -19.98 -3.77
N ASP A 176 -6.82 -20.47 -2.81
CA ASP A 176 -5.89 -19.63 -2.07
C ASP A 176 -4.71 -19.20 -2.96
N ALA A 177 -4.28 -20.05 -3.89
CA ALA A 177 -3.27 -19.71 -4.89
C ALA A 177 -3.69 -18.62 -5.86
N LYS A 178 -4.98 -18.54 -6.24
CA LYS A 178 -5.53 -17.38 -6.95
C LYS A 178 -5.30 -16.10 -6.15
N TRP A 179 -5.64 -16.11 -4.87
CA TRP A 179 -5.52 -14.92 -4.02
C TRP A 179 -4.08 -14.53 -3.75
N LEU A 180 -3.17 -15.49 -3.54
CA LEU A 180 -1.74 -15.20 -3.45
C LEU A 180 -1.23 -14.56 -4.76
N THR A 181 -1.64 -15.08 -5.91
CA THR A 181 -1.22 -14.55 -7.22
C THR A 181 -1.67 -13.10 -7.40
N ARG A 182 -2.94 -12.80 -7.10
CA ARG A 182 -3.50 -11.45 -7.10
C ARG A 182 -2.79 -10.53 -6.09
N MET A 183 -2.45 -11.04 -4.91
CA MET A 183 -1.70 -10.33 -3.89
C MET A 183 -0.26 -9.96 -4.33
N ILE A 184 0.46 -10.89 -4.98
CA ILE A 184 1.81 -10.63 -5.52
C ILE A 184 1.75 -9.54 -6.60
N LEU A 185 0.70 -9.54 -7.43
CA LEU A 185 0.43 -8.49 -8.42
C LEU A 185 -0.10 -7.19 -7.78
N LYS A 186 -0.26 -7.15 -6.45
CA LYS A 186 -0.78 -6.03 -5.66
C LYS A 186 -2.16 -5.55 -6.11
N SER A 187 -3.00 -6.48 -6.56
CA SER A 187 -4.35 -6.16 -6.99
C SER A 187 -5.27 -7.33 -6.76
N TYR A 188 -6.27 -7.14 -5.89
CA TYR A 188 -7.37 -8.08 -5.73
C TYR A 188 -8.46 -7.92 -6.78
N HIS A 189 -8.25 -7.09 -7.80
CA HIS A 189 -9.21 -6.91 -8.88
C HIS A 189 -9.70 -8.27 -9.41
N PRO A 190 -11.02 -8.44 -9.58
CA PRO A 190 -12.06 -7.42 -9.49
C PRO A 190 -12.70 -7.23 -8.11
N VAL A 191 -12.19 -7.91 -7.07
CA VAL A 191 -12.63 -7.72 -5.68
C VAL A 191 -12.04 -6.45 -5.09
N VAL A 192 -12.87 -5.70 -4.37
CA VAL A 192 -12.48 -4.50 -3.63
C VAL A 192 -12.85 -4.70 -2.17
N LEU A 193 -11.84 -4.75 -1.30
CA LEU A 193 -12.04 -4.78 0.14
C LEU A 193 -12.52 -3.40 0.61
N PRO A 194 -13.64 -3.28 1.34
CA PRO A 194 -14.10 -2.00 1.90
C PRO A 194 -13.09 -1.42 2.90
N ALA A 195 -12.10 -0.66 2.42
CA ALA A 195 -10.90 -0.31 3.18
C ALA A 195 -11.21 0.42 4.50
N LYS A 196 -12.08 1.43 4.47
CA LYS A 196 -12.44 2.20 5.67
C LYS A 196 -13.10 1.33 6.75
N LEU A 197 -14.02 0.44 6.34
CA LEU A 197 -14.68 -0.48 7.27
C LEU A 197 -13.66 -1.49 7.82
N THR A 198 -12.89 -2.13 6.94
CA THR A 198 -11.90 -3.15 7.31
C THR A 198 -10.88 -2.60 8.30
N LEU A 199 -10.31 -1.41 8.04
CA LEU A 199 -9.37 -0.77 8.96
C LEU A 199 -10.03 -0.41 10.29
N LYS A 200 -11.28 0.09 10.27
CA LYS A 200 -12.03 0.40 11.49
C LYS A 200 -12.35 -0.86 12.30
N SER A 201 -12.71 -1.96 11.65
CA SER A 201 -13.00 -3.25 12.28
C SER A 201 -11.74 -3.92 12.85
N PHE A 202 -10.58 -3.65 12.26
CA PHE A 202 -9.29 -4.05 12.82
C PHE A 202 -8.98 -3.29 14.11
N HIS A 203 -9.12 -1.96 14.08
CA HIS A 203 -9.06 -1.10 15.26
C HIS A 203 -9.69 0.26 14.93
N PHE A 204 -10.58 0.78 15.77
CA PHE A 204 -11.32 2.02 15.46
C PHE A 204 -10.44 3.23 15.16
N LEU A 205 -9.27 3.34 15.81
CA LEU A 205 -8.26 4.38 15.54
C LEU A 205 -7.44 4.17 14.27
N LEU A 206 -7.32 2.94 13.73
CA LEU A 206 -6.37 2.64 12.66
C LEU A 206 -6.55 3.51 11.39
N PRO A 207 -7.77 3.79 10.90
CA PRO A 207 -7.95 4.72 9.78
C PRO A 207 -7.37 6.12 10.06
N HIS A 208 -7.51 6.61 11.30
CA HIS A 208 -7.01 7.92 11.71
C HIS A 208 -5.49 7.91 11.87
N LEU A 209 -4.93 6.85 12.46
CA LEU A 209 -3.49 6.70 12.59
C LEU A 209 -2.79 6.61 11.23
N LEU A 210 -3.41 5.98 10.24
CA LEU A 210 -2.88 5.93 8.86
C LEU A 210 -2.99 7.28 8.12
N LEU A 211 -3.97 8.12 8.47
CA LEU A 211 -3.99 9.51 8.00
C LEU A 211 -2.88 10.34 8.65
N PHE A 212 -2.53 10.01 9.89
CA PHE A 212 -1.48 10.72 10.63
C PHE A 212 -0.07 10.25 10.24
N GLN A 213 0.13 8.96 10.00
CA GLN A 213 1.34 8.35 9.47
C GLN A 213 0.98 7.16 8.57
N ASP A 214 1.23 7.31 7.26
CA ASP A 214 0.83 6.41 6.17
C ASP A 214 1.72 5.16 6.09
N SER A 215 1.79 4.42 7.19
CA SER A 215 2.56 3.19 7.34
C SER A 215 1.89 2.29 8.38
N PHE A 216 1.70 1.01 8.04
CA PHE A 216 1.18 0.03 9.00
C PHE A 216 2.10 -0.15 10.21
N ASP A 217 3.43 -0.16 9.98
CA ASP A 217 4.42 -0.27 11.06
C ASP A 217 4.29 0.91 12.05
N SER A 218 4.23 2.14 11.52
CA SER A 218 4.15 3.34 12.36
C SER A 218 2.78 3.45 13.05
N ALA A 219 1.69 3.18 12.34
CA ALA A 219 0.34 3.22 12.90
C ALA A 219 0.16 2.18 14.02
N LEU A 220 0.66 0.95 13.84
CA LEU A 220 0.57 -0.08 14.88
C LEU A 220 1.51 0.20 16.06
N LYS A 221 2.68 0.82 15.85
CA LYS A 221 3.54 1.30 16.94
C LYS A 221 2.88 2.40 17.75
N MET A 222 2.22 3.35 17.10
CA MET A 222 1.43 4.38 17.78
C MET A 222 0.29 3.76 18.56
N LEU A 223 -0.39 2.77 17.97
CA LEU A 223 -1.48 2.06 18.65
C LEU A 223 -0.99 1.27 19.87
N ALA A 224 0.24 0.75 19.83
CA ALA A 224 0.86 0.03 20.95
C ALA A 224 1.49 0.95 22.01
N SER A 225 1.44 2.29 21.83
CA SER A 225 2.00 3.25 22.78
C SER A 225 0.98 3.69 23.82
N GLU A 226 1.44 4.10 24.99
CA GLU A 226 0.56 4.63 26.04
C GLU A 226 -0.03 6.00 25.65
N PRO A 227 -1.32 6.28 25.93
CA PRO A 227 -2.32 5.38 26.56
C PRO A 227 -3.11 4.49 25.57
N LEU A 228 -2.82 4.58 24.27
CA LEU A 228 -3.61 3.94 23.20
C LEU A 228 -3.59 2.40 23.26
N SER A 229 -2.52 1.82 23.81
CA SER A 229 -2.36 0.39 24.06
C SER A 229 -3.53 -0.23 24.85
N HIS A 230 -4.17 0.56 25.71
CA HIS A 230 -5.29 0.16 26.56
C HIS A 230 -6.65 0.32 25.89
N TYR A 231 -6.72 0.90 24.70
CA TYR A 231 -8.00 1.16 24.05
C TYR A 231 -8.53 -0.13 23.41
N PRO A 232 -9.83 -0.44 23.58
CA PRO A 232 -10.40 -1.61 22.95
C PRO A 232 -10.41 -1.44 21.42
N PRO A 233 -10.21 -2.50 20.62
CA PRO A 233 -10.24 -2.39 19.17
C PRO A 233 -11.58 -1.92 18.58
N ASN A 234 -12.69 -2.30 19.22
CA ASN A 234 -14.05 -2.03 18.75
C ASN A 234 -14.94 -1.50 19.91
N PRO A 235 -14.72 -0.25 20.36
CA PRO A 235 -15.59 0.37 21.37
C PRO A 235 -16.98 0.69 20.79
N ILE A 236 -17.94 0.88 21.69
CA ILE A 236 -19.24 1.45 21.32
C ILE A 236 -19.07 2.87 20.74
N PRO A 237 -19.95 3.32 19.83
CA PRO A 237 -19.77 4.59 19.10
C PRO A 237 -19.53 5.83 19.97
N GLU A 238 -20.23 5.92 21.10
CA GLU A 238 -20.15 7.03 22.03
C GLU A 238 -18.75 7.10 22.65
N LEU A 239 -18.28 5.97 23.21
CA LEU A 239 -16.94 5.85 23.78
C LEU A 239 -15.85 6.04 22.73
N ALA A 240 -16.06 5.56 21.50
CA ALA A 240 -15.09 5.72 20.40
C ALA A 240 -14.77 7.19 20.15
N LYS A 241 -15.76 8.09 20.25
CA LYS A 241 -15.60 9.52 20.04
C LYS A 241 -14.71 10.14 21.11
N ASP A 242 -14.94 9.79 22.38
CA ASP A 242 -14.18 10.32 23.51
C ASP A 242 -12.73 9.79 23.50
N LEU A 243 -12.55 8.50 23.22
CA LEU A 243 -11.22 7.90 23.06
C LEU A 243 -10.45 8.51 21.89
N CYS A 244 -11.12 8.86 20.78
CA CYS A 244 -10.48 9.60 19.68
C CYS A 244 -9.97 10.96 20.16
N MET A 245 -10.77 11.72 20.93
CA MET A 245 -10.38 13.02 21.46
C MET A 245 -9.20 12.93 22.43
N GLN A 246 -9.17 11.89 23.26
CA GLN A 246 -8.04 11.61 24.15
C GLN A 246 -6.79 11.23 23.35
N ALA A 247 -6.91 10.31 22.38
CA ALA A 247 -5.79 9.90 21.54
C ALA A 247 -5.10 11.10 20.87
N LEU A 248 -5.87 12.06 20.35
CA LEU A 248 -5.34 13.26 19.69
C LEU A 248 -4.35 14.05 20.55
N GLN A 249 -4.48 14.04 21.87
CA GLN A 249 -3.58 14.73 22.79
C GLN A 249 -2.19 14.08 22.86
N HIS A 250 -2.09 12.81 22.46
CA HIS A 250 -0.87 12.01 22.49
C HIS A 250 -0.23 11.82 21.10
N LEU A 251 -0.93 12.16 20.02
CA LEU A 251 -0.41 11.97 18.68
C LEU A 251 0.57 13.08 18.30
N LYS A 252 1.81 12.70 17.96
CA LYS A 252 2.82 13.60 17.37
C LYS A 252 3.37 13.03 16.07
N PRO A 253 3.34 13.78 14.95
CA PRO A 253 3.83 13.26 13.69
C PRO A 253 5.34 13.04 13.78
N GLY A 254 5.79 11.88 13.32
CA GLY A 254 7.20 11.49 13.34
C GLY A 254 7.90 11.83 12.03
N ILE A 255 9.20 12.09 12.10
CA ILE A 255 10.05 12.20 10.90
C ILE A 255 10.34 10.80 10.33
N GLY A 256 10.34 10.70 9.00
CA GLY A 256 10.72 9.50 8.27
C GLY A 256 9.59 8.50 8.04
N THR A 257 8.37 8.88 8.38
CA THR A 257 7.15 8.24 7.89
C THR A 257 6.28 9.30 7.25
N LYS A 258 5.90 9.11 5.98
CA LYS A 258 4.99 10.01 5.28
C LYS A 258 3.67 10.17 6.05
N ILE A 259 3.19 11.39 6.19
CA ILE A 259 1.85 11.76 6.64
C ILE A 259 0.83 11.37 5.58
N GLY A 260 -0.29 10.79 6.03
CA GLY A 260 -1.39 10.43 5.15
C GLY A 260 -2.01 11.66 4.49
N ARG A 261 -2.52 11.47 3.27
CA ARG A 261 -3.15 12.56 2.53
C ARG A 261 -4.66 12.55 2.80
N PRO A 262 -5.29 13.71 3.02
CA PRO A 262 -6.74 13.79 3.06
C PRO A 262 -7.35 13.44 1.69
N GLU A 263 -8.62 13.04 1.71
CA GLU A 263 -9.37 12.84 0.48
C GLU A 263 -9.59 14.16 -0.25
N TYR A 264 -9.32 14.17 -1.56
CA TYR A 264 -9.64 15.30 -2.43
C TYR A 264 -10.92 14.99 -3.19
N TYR A 265 -11.91 15.86 -3.03
CA TYR A 265 -13.17 15.75 -3.75
C TYR A 265 -13.13 16.62 -5.01
N LYS A 266 -13.35 16.00 -6.17
CA LYS A 266 -13.40 16.72 -7.45
C LYS A 266 -14.75 17.42 -7.60
N ALA A 267 -14.75 18.74 -7.52
CA ALA A 267 -15.92 19.54 -7.90
C ALA A 267 -16.10 19.53 -9.44
N ARG A 268 -17.35 19.52 -9.91
CA ARG A 268 -17.69 19.52 -11.35
C ARG A 268 -17.93 20.92 -11.92
N SER A 269 -18.08 21.91 -11.06
CA SER A 269 -18.26 23.33 -11.38
C SER A 269 -18.03 24.17 -10.13
N ILE A 270 -17.91 25.50 -10.28
CA ILE A 270 -17.84 26.44 -9.15
C ILE A 270 -19.09 26.33 -8.27
N LYS A 271 -20.29 26.24 -8.88
CA LYS A 271 -21.55 26.03 -8.15
C LYS A 271 -21.53 24.76 -7.30
N HIS A 272 -21.06 23.65 -7.88
CA HIS A 272 -20.93 22.40 -7.13
C HIS A 272 -19.91 22.52 -6.00
N CYS A 273 -18.79 23.22 -6.22
CA CYS A 273 -17.82 23.53 -5.17
C CYS A 273 -18.48 24.28 -3.99
N CYS A 274 -19.19 25.37 -4.26
CA CYS A 274 -19.91 26.14 -3.25
C CYS A 274 -20.94 25.29 -2.49
N GLN A 275 -21.66 24.39 -3.19
CA GLN A 275 -22.59 23.44 -2.56
C GLN A 275 -21.88 22.44 -1.64
N MET A 276 -20.75 21.87 -2.09
CA MET A 276 -19.95 20.93 -1.29
C MET A 276 -19.40 21.58 -0.02
N ILE A 277 -18.97 22.84 -0.09
CA ILE A 277 -18.46 23.58 1.06
C ILE A 277 -19.60 24.00 2.00
N GLY A 278 -20.75 24.40 1.46
CA GLY A 278 -21.84 24.97 2.25
C GLY A 278 -21.44 26.34 2.81
N ARG A 279 -21.62 26.53 4.12
CA ARG A 279 -21.35 27.82 4.81
C ARG A 279 -19.92 27.95 5.39
N ARG A 280 -19.02 27.03 5.08
CA ARG A 280 -17.65 27.02 5.60
C ARG A 280 -16.76 28.03 4.85
N ARG A 281 -15.77 28.61 5.54
CA ARG A 281 -14.73 29.46 4.92
C ARG A 281 -13.65 28.57 4.29
N MET A 282 -13.03 29.01 3.19
CA MET A 282 -11.94 28.30 2.50
C MET A 282 -10.86 29.28 2.02
N SER A 283 -9.62 28.81 1.90
CA SER A 283 -8.61 29.40 1.03
C SER A 283 -8.77 28.88 -0.39
N VAL A 284 -8.37 29.67 -1.38
CA VAL A 284 -8.29 29.26 -2.78
C VAL A 284 -6.84 29.34 -3.22
N GLU A 285 -6.29 28.22 -3.64
CA GLU A 285 -4.90 28.10 -4.07
C GLU A 285 -4.82 27.59 -5.51
N ARG A 286 -3.80 28.04 -6.24
CA ARG A 286 -3.53 27.53 -7.58
C ARG A 286 -3.11 26.06 -7.50
N LYS A 287 -3.84 25.18 -8.18
CA LYS A 287 -3.39 23.80 -8.39
C LYS A 287 -2.30 23.78 -9.45
N TYR A 288 -1.06 23.60 -9.02
CA TYR A 288 0.05 23.35 -9.94
C TYR A 288 -0.04 21.96 -10.57
N ASP A 289 0.58 21.82 -11.75
CA ASP A 289 0.66 20.55 -12.48
C ASP A 289 2.09 20.02 -12.43
N GLY A 290 2.46 19.45 -11.28
CA GLY A 290 3.80 18.99 -11.01
C GLY A 290 3.81 17.63 -10.32
N GLU A 291 4.94 17.34 -9.66
CA GLU A 291 5.08 16.12 -8.87
C GLU A 291 4.99 16.41 -7.38
N TYR A 292 3.94 15.89 -6.74
CA TYR A 292 3.80 15.95 -5.29
C TYR A 292 5.03 15.41 -4.55
N CYS A 293 5.47 16.15 -3.55
CA CYS A 293 6.47 15.73 -2.59
C CYS A 293 6.05 16.07 -1.16
N GLN A 294 6.40 15.19 -0.23
CA GLN A 294 6.37 15.49 1.19
C GLN A 294 7.79 15.40 1.73
N ILE A 295 8.30 16.49 2.29
CA ILE A 295 9.69 16.67 2.69
C ILE A 295 9.75 16.63 4.21
N HIS A 296 10.47 15.66 4.75
CA HIS A 296 10.76 15.57 6.17
C HIS A 296 12.20 16.01 6.39
N ILE A 297 12.41 16.88 7.37
CA ILE A 297 13.72 17.43 7.70
C ILE A 297 13.98 17.21 9.18
N ASP A 298 15.13 16.61 9.49
CA ASP A 298 15.61 16.38 10.85
C ASP A 298 17.05 16.84 10.98
N LEU A 299 17.27 18.01 11.61
CA LEU A 299 18.59 18.62 11.75
C LEU A 299 19.53 17.79 12.64
N THR A 300 19.00 16.82 13.39
CA THR A 300 19.82 15.89 14.20
C THR A 300 20.46 14.79 13.35
N LYS A 301 19.92 14.50 12.16
CA LYS A 301 20.43 13.46 11.25
C LYS A 301 21.45 14.04 10.27
N ARG A 302 22.68 14.26 10.75
CA ARG A 302 23.80 14.68 9.88
C ARG A 302 24.51 13.47 9.24
N PRO A 303 25.03 13.58 8.00
CA PRO A 303 25.08 14.78 7.14
C PRO A 303 23.80 15.02 6.29
N ASN A 304 22.85 14.08 6.29
CA ASN A 304 21.69 14.07 5.39
C ASN A 304 20.37 14.27 6.14
N PRO A 305 19.99 15.53 6.46
CA PRO A 305 18.81 15.78 7.28
C PRO A 305 17.49 15.68 6.50
N ILE A 306 17.52 15.60 5.17
CA ILE A 306 16.33 15.67 4.29
C ILE A 306 15.94 14.25 3.84
N GLN A 307 14.65 13.96 3.95
CA GLN A 307 14.01 12.77 3.39
C GLN A 307 12.76 13.19 2.62
N ILE A 308 12.56 12.68 1.40
CA ILE A 308 11.46 13.10 0.52
C ILE A 308 10.60 11.90 0.11
N PHE A 309 9.30 11.99 0.34
CA PHE A 309 8.32 10.99 -0.06
C PHE A 309 7.54 11.41 -1.30
N SER A 310 7.24 10.46 -2.19
CA SER A 310 6.35 10.65 -3.33
C SER A 310 4.87 10.57 -2.91
N LYS A 311 3.97 10.83 -3.87
CA LYS A 311 2.52 10.71 -3.67
C LYS A 311 2.09 9.34 -3.14
N SER A 312 2.76 8.27 -3.59
CA SER A 312 2.46 6.88 -3.19
C SER A 312 3.11 6.47 -1.86
N GLY A 313 3.88 7.37 -1.22
CA GLY A 313 4.60 7.07 0.02
C GLY A 313 5.93 6.39 -0.15
N LYS A 314 6.40 6.18 -1.39
CA LYS A 314 7.76 5.72 -1.64
C LYS A 314 8.78 6.79 -1.25
N ASP A 315 9.79 6.39 -0.49
CA ASP A 315 11.00 7.21 -0.27
C ASP A 315 11.69 7.45 -1.62
N SER A 316 11.72 8.71 -2.02
CA SER A 316 12.25 9.22 -3.28
C SER A 316 13.31 10.30 -3.03
N THR A 317 14.00 10.19 -1.90
CA THR A 317 15.03 11.16 -1.49
C THR A 317 16.15 11.24 -2.53
N ASP A 318 16.73 10.10 -2.91
CA ASP A 318 17.81 10.04 -3.91
C ASP A 318 17.33 10.50 -5.30
N ASP A 319 16.10 10.09 -5.66
CA ASP A 319 15.45 10.44 -6.93
C ASP A 319 15.23 11.97 -7.09
N ARG A 320 15.26 12.70 -5.98
CA ARG A 320 14.99 14.14 -5.89
C ARG A 320 16.16 14.91 -5.30
N ALA A 321 17.37 14.36 -5.36
CA ALA A 321 18.58 15.01 -4.85
C ALA A 321 18.79 16.41 -5.45
N GLY A 322 18.35 16.65 -6.70
CA GLY A 322 18.47 17.93 -7.39
C GLY A 322 17.77 19.11 -6.71
N ILE A 323 16.80 18.88 -5.82
CA ILE A 323 16.11 19.96 -5.08
C ILE A 323 16.63 20.15 -3.65
N HIS A 324 17.59 19.34 -3.19
CA HIS A 324 18.06 19.38 -1.81
C HIS A 324 18.73 20.72 -1.45
N SER A 325 19.55 21.28 -2.35
CA SER A 325 20.20 22.59 -2.14
C SER A 325 19.15 23.69 -2.00
N VAL A 326 18.20 23.77 -2.94
CA VAL A 326 17.11 24.75 -2.94
C VAL A 326 16.27 24.67 -1.66
N ILE A 327 15.98 23.46 -1.17
CA ILE A 327 15.28 23.29 0.11
C ILE A 327 16.10 23.85 1.27
N LYS A 328 17.40 23.55 1.33
CA LYS A 328 18.30 24.06 2.38
C LYS A 328 18.36 25.59 2.36
N ASP A 329 18.53 26.18 1.18
CA ASP A 329 18.64 27.62 1.01
C ASP A 329 17.32 28.32 1.35
N SER A 330 16.18 27.81 0.87
CA SER A 330 14.85 28.41 1.11
C SER A 330 14.42 28.41 2.58
N LEU A 331 14.95 27.47 3.36
CA LEU A 331 14.65 27.31 4.78
C LEU A 331 15.78 27.81 5.69
N ASN A 332 16.87 28.33 5.11
CA ASN A 332 18.08 28.76 5.81
C ASN A 332 18.69 27.65 6.70
N ILE A 333 18.64 26.40 6.25
CA ILE A 333 19.18 25.27 7.01
C ILE A 333 20.69 25.44 7.18
N GLY A 334 21.15 25.42 8.44
CA GLY A 334 22.56 25.59 8.78
C GLY A 334 22.99 27.05 8.93
N LYS A 335 22.09 28.01 8.73
CA LYS A 335 22.33 29.44 8.97
C LYS A 335 21.66 29.90 10.28
N PRO A 336 22.08 31.04 10.87
CA PRO A 336 21.49 31.57 12.11
C PRO A 336 19.99 31.85 12.01
N ASP A 337 19.49 32.15 10.81
CA ASP A 337 18.10 32.49 10.49
C ASP A 337 17.28 31.28 9.97
N CYS A 338 17.68 30.06 10.36
CA CYS A 338 16.92 28.84 10.06
C CYS A 338 15.49 28.93 10.59
N LYS A 339 14.50 28.64 9.74
CA LYS A 339 13.06 28.83 10.05
C LYS A 339 12.49 27.88 11.12
N PHE A 340 13.28 26.90 11.58
CA PHE A 340 12.91 25.92 12.57
C PHE A 340 14.15 25.41 13.31
N SER A 341 13.99 24.93 14.55
CA SER A 341 15.12 24.58 15.43
C SER A 341 15.54 23.11 15.37
N ARG A 342 14.65 22.18 15.02
CA ARG A 342 14.92 20.73 15.09
C ARG A 342 14.38 19.93 13.92
N GLN A 343 13.06 19.90 13.77
CA GLN A 343 12.36 19.07 12.78
C GLN A 343 11.32 19.88 12.03
N CYS A 344 11.12 19.55 10.75
CA CYS A 344 10.13 20.19 9.88
C CYS A 344 9.53 19.16 8.92
N ILE A 345 8.23 19.26 8.65
CA ILE A 345 7.55 18.51 7.60
C ILE A 345 6.88 19.53 6.67
N LEU A 346 7.15 19.41 5.39
CA LEU A 346 6.59 20.26 4.34
C LEU A 346 5.86 19.41 3.32
N GLU A 347 4.76 19.93 2.78
CA GLU A 347 4.11 19.40 1.59
C GLU A 347 4.27 20.40 0.46
N GLY A 348 4.51 19.91 -0.75
CA GLY A 348 4.70 20.77 -1.91
C GLY A 348 4.57 20.03 -3.22
N GLU A 349 4.70 20.80 -4.30
CA GLU A 349 4.68 20.31 -5.67
C GLU A 349 6.01 20.68 -6.33
N ILE A 350 6.71 19.70 -6.91
CA ILE A 350 7.95 19.91 -7.66
C ILE A 350 7.56 20.33 -9.09
N LEU A 351 8.15 21.42 -9.54
CA LEU A 351 7.88 22.05 -10.84
C LEU A 351 9.20 22.25 -11.59
N VAL A 352 9.11 22.33 -12.91
CA VAL A 352 10.22 22.78 -13.75
C VAL A 352 10.01 24.26 -14.06
N TRP A 353 10.98 25.08 -13.71
CA TRP A 353 11.02 26.49 -14.10
C TRP A 353 11.92 26.66 -15.32
N SER A 354 11.46 27.41 -16.32
CA SER A 354 12.27 27.76 -17.50
C SER A 354 12.68 29.23 -17.40
N ASP A 355 13.97 29.48 -17.19
CA ASP A 355 14.51 30.84 -17.15
C ASP A 355 14.36 31.54 -18.51
N ASN A 356 14.64 30.83 -19.60
CA ASN A 356 14.50 31.36 -20.97
C ASN A 356 13.08 31.86 -21.28
N HIS A 357 12.07 31.24 -20.69
CA HIS A 357 10.66 31.59 -20.92
C HIS A 357 10.02 32.30 -19.73
N GLY A 358 10.74 32.49 -18.62
CA GLY A 358 10.21 33.08 -17.38
C GLY A 358 8.94 32.41 -16.86
N LYS A 359 8.77 31.10 -17.03
CA LYS A 359 7.53 30.39 -16.68
C LYS A 359 7.75 28.95 -16.23
N ILE A 360 6.74 28.41 -15.54
CA ILE A 360 6.64 26.98 -15.24
C ILE A 360 6.46 26.22 -16.55
N ALA A 361 7.27 25.20 -16.77
CA ALA A 361 7.18 24.31 -17.92
C ALA A 361 6.13 23.20 -17.69
N ASP A 362 5.72 22.56 -18.78
CA ASP A 362 4.72 21.49 -18.74
C ASP A 362 5.20 20.28 -17.92
N PHE A 363 4.24 19.57 -17.31
CA PHE A 363 4.48 18.41 -16.44
C PHE A 363 5.45 17.38 -17.03
N HIS A 364 5.33 17.08 -18.33
CA HIS A 364 6.16 16.06 -18.99
C HIS A 364 7.66 16.37 -18.94
N LYS A 365 8.07 17.64 -18.75
CA LYS A 365 9.49 18.02 -18.62
C LYS A 365 10.13 17.53 -17.32
N LEU A 366 9.34 17.25 -16.27
CA LEU A 366 9.86 16.73 -14.99
C LEU A 366 10.64 15.42 -15.15
N ARG A 367 10.30 14.59 -16.14
CA ARG A 367 10.96 13.30 -16.40
C ARG A 367 12.45 13.41 -16.72
N LYS A 368 12.91 14.60 -17.13
CA LYS A 368 14.34 14.89 -17.39
C LYS A 368 15.13 15.19 -16.12
N PHE A 369 14.45 15.61 -15.05
CA PHE A 369 15.09 16.12 -13.83
C PHE A 369 14.92 15.19 -12.63
N ILE A 370 13.88 14.35 -12.65
CA ILE A 370 13.58 13.42 -11.55
C ILE A 370 13.82 11.99 -12.02
N ALA A 371 14.85 11.36 -11.45
CA ALA A 371 15.12 9.95 -11.69
C ALA A 371 14.10 9.05 -10.98
N ARG A 372 14.01 7.79 -11.39
CA ARG A 372 13.21 6.74 -10.74
C ARG A 372 14.10 5.57 -10.37
N SER A 373 14.53 5.54 -9.12
CA SER A 373 15.55 4.62 -8.61
C SER A 373 16.82 4.64 -9.46
N GLY A 374 17.30 5.85 -9.77
CA GLY A 374 18.51 6.09 -10.55
C GLY A 374 18.37 5.97 -12.07
N THR A 375 17.17 5.81 -12.61
CA THR A 375 16.93 5.76 -14.07
C THR A 375 15.92 6.83 -14.49
N TYR A 376 16.23 7.62 -15.51
CA TYR A 376 15.27 8.52 -16.14
C TYR A 376 14.40 7.73 -17.11
N LEU A 377 13.07 7.90 -17.03
CA LEU A 377 12.13 7.11 -17.80
C LEU A 377 11.55 7.94 -18.96
N GLY A 378 11.63 7.39 -20.17
CA GLY A 378 11.01 7.96 -21.36
C GLY A 378 11.67 9.24 -21.87
N ILE A 379 12.99 9.39 -21.65
CA ILE A 379 13.78 10.51 -22.17
C ILE A 379 14.48 10.21 -23.49
N ASP A 380 14.36 8.99 -24.02
CA ASP A 380 15.16 8.49 -25.14
C ASP A 380 15.01 9.31 -26.43
N ASN A 381 13.86 9.96 -26.62
CA ASN A 381 13.56 10.80 -27.79
C ASN A 381 13.53 12.31 -27.46
N ASP A 382 13.94 12.69 -26.25
CA ASP A 382 13.94 14.10 -25.86
C ASP A 382 15.19 14.80 -26.41
N SER A 383 15.02 16.01 -26.97
CA SER A 383 16.15 16.86 -27.32
C SER A 383 17.01 17.16 -26.08
N PRO A 384 18.35 17.22 -26.21
CA PRO A 384 19.29 17.48 -25.11
C PRO A 384 18.89 18.66 -24.22
#